data_AF-A0A6J4NGX7-F1
#
_entry.id   AF-A0A6J4NGX7-F1
#
_cell.length_a   1.000
_cell.length_b   1.000
_cell.length_c   1.000
_cell.angle_alpha   90.00
_cell.angle_beta   90.00
_cell.angle_gamma   90.00
#
_symmetry.space_group_name_H-M   'P 1'
#
loop_
_entity.id
_entity.type
_entity.pdbx_description
1 polymer ?
#
loop_
_entity_poly.entity_id
_entity_poly.type
_entity_poly.pdbx_seq_one_letter_code
_entity_poly.pdbx_strand_id
1 'polypeptide(L)'
;MFDIGLLELVVIAFVAIIAFGPDRLPVLAKQAGIMLRRARAMAHSARDELRDELGPEFADLELRDLDPRAIVRRHIIEAMEDEDRRPAAEPVLAEGQLPPYDVDAT
;
A
#
# COMPACT_ATOMS: atom_id res chain seq x y z
N MET A 1 -12.73 -6.60 -2.61
CA MET A 1 -13.84 -7.03 -3.48
C MET A 1 -13.34 -7.07 -4.92
N PHE A 2 -12.77 -8.20 -5.30
CA PHE A 2 -12.46 -8.61 -6.68
C PHE A 2 -12.42 -10.14 -6.63
N ASP A 3 -13.57 -10.77 -6.82
CA ASP A 3 -13.66 -12.22 -6.97
C ASP A 3 -13.15 -12.58 -8.38
N ILE A 4 -11.83 -12.55 -8.56
CA ILE A 4 -11.19 -13.00 -9.80
C ILE A 4 -10.85 -14.47 -9.62
N GLY A 5 -11.74 -15.33 -10.11
CA GLY A 5 -11.50 -16.75 -10.26
C GLY A 5 -10.74 -17.08 -11.54
N LEU A 6 -10.50 -18.38 -11.74
CA LEU A 6 -9.85 -18.89 -12.95
C LEU A 6 -10.68 -18.56 -14.21
N LEU A 7 -12.01 -18.57 -14.10
CA LEU A 7 -12.91 -18.32 -15.22
C LEU A 7 -12.87 -16.84 -15.65
N GLU A 8 -12.87 -15.92 -14.70
CA GLU A 8 -12.74 -14.49 -14.94
C GLU A 8 -11.40 -14.15 -15.60
N LEU A 9 -10.31 -14.82 -15.17
CA LEU A 9 -9.00 -14.65 -15.80
C LEU A 9 -9.01 -15.06 -17.28
N VAL A 10 -9.70 -16.16 -17.62
CA VAL A 10 -9.85 -16.61 -19.02
C VAL A 10 -10.63 -15.58 -19.84
N VAL A 11 -11.71 -15.02 -19.29
CA VAL A 11 -12.48 -13.97 -19.97
C VAL A 11 -11.62 -12.73 -20.22
N ILE A 12 -10.85 -12.28 -19.22
CA ILE A 12 -9.93 -11.15 -19.36
C ILE A 12 -8.87 -11.45 -20.43
N ALA A 13 -8.28 -12.65 -20.42
CA ALA A 13 -7.30 -13.05 -21.42
C ALA A 13 -7.90 -13.04 -22.83
N PHE A 14 -9.14 -13.52 -22.99
CA PHE A 14 -9.83 -13.51 -24.27
C PHE A 14 -10.10 -12.10 -24.78
N VAL A 15 -10.61 -11.21 -23.91
CA VAL A 15 -10.81 -9.79 -24.23
C VAL A 15 -9.49 -9.12 -24.63
N ALA A 16 -8.41 -9.39 -23.89
CA ALA A 16 -7.09 -8.87 -24.21
C ALA A 16 -6.59 -9.37 -25.57
N ILE A 17 -6.81 -10.65 -25.89
CA ILE A 17 -6.46 -11.24 -27.19
C ILE A 17 -7.23 -10.55 -28.32
N ILE A 18 -8.51 -10.26 -28.14
CA ILE A 18 -9.30 -9.56 -29.16
C ILE A 18 -8.84 -8.11 -29.31
N ALA A 19 -8.58 -7.41 -28.20
CA ALA A 19 -8.21 -6.01 -28.21
C ALA A 19 -6.82 -5.75 -28.82
N PHE A 20 -5.84 -6.59 -28.47
CA PHE A 20 -4.45 -6.40 -28.87
C PHE A 20 -3.98 -7.35 -29.98
N GLY A 21 -4.65 -8.49 -30.13
CA GLY A 21 -4.25 -9.59 -31.02
C GLY A 21 -3.42 -10.68 -30.30
N PRO A 22 -3.62 -11.97 -30.65
CA PRO A 22 -2.93 -13.10 -30.01
C PRO A 22 -1.42 -13.06 -30.22
N ASP A 23 -0.94 -12.50 -31.32
CA ASP A 23 0.49 -12.42 -31.64
C ASP A 23 1.20 -11.25 -30.93
N ARG A 24 0.47 -10.17 -30.61
CA ARG A 24 1.07 -8.96 -30.02
C ARG A 24 1.16 -9.03 -28.50
N LEU A 25 0.17 -9.64 -27.84
CA LEU A 25 0.16 -9.84 -26.39
C LEU A 25 1.44 -10.48 -25.83
N PRO A 26 1.95 -11.61 -26.35
CA PRO A 26 3.17 -12.23 -25.82
C PRO A 26 4.40 -11.34 -26.02
N VAL A 27 4.43 -10.54 -27.09
CA VAL A 27 5.52 -9.57 -27.33
C VAL A 27 5.48 -8.47 -26.27
N LEU A 28 4.30 -7.90 -26.00
CA LEU A 28 4.11 -6.87 -24.96
C LEU A 28 4.44 -7.39 -23.57
N ALA A 29 3.99 -8.62 -23.23
CA ALA A 29 4.30 -9.26 -21.96
C ALA A 29 5.81 -9.48 -21.77
N LYS A 30 6.51 -9.92 -22.82
CA LYS A 30 7.98 -10.06 -22.79
C LYS A 30 8.66 -8.72 -22.59
N GLN A 31 8.24 -7.67 -23.29
CA GLN A 31 8.79 -6.33 -23.15
C GLN A 31 8.58 -5.78 -21.73
N ALA A 32 7.37 -5.88 -21.19
CA ALA A 32 7.06 -5.49 -19.82
C ALA A 32 7.92 -6.28 -18.80
N GLY A 33 8.08 -7.58 -18.99
CA GLY A 33 8.93 -8.42 -18.15
C GLY A 33 10.41 -8.01 -18.19
N ILE A 34 10.93 -7.69 -19.36
CA ILE A 34 12.31 -7.19 -19.52
C ILE A 34 12.46 -5.81 -18.85
N MET A 35 11.51 -4.90 -19.05
CA MET A 35 11.53 -3.59 -18.40
C MET A 35 11.50 -3.71 -16.88
N LEU A 36 10.64 -4.58 -16.34
CA LEU A 36 10.57 -4.83 -14.90
C LEU A 36 11.88 -5.39 -14.34
N ARG A 37 12.52 -6.32 -15.05
CA ARG A 37 13.84 -6.86 -14.66
C ARG A 37 14.91 -5.78 -14.67
N ARG A 38 14.92 -4.91 -15.68
CA ARG A 38 15.86 -3.78 -15.78
C ARG A 38 15.64 -2.77 -14.66
N ALA A 39 14.38 -2.40 -14.39
CA ALA A 39 14.03 -1.51 -13.30
C ALA A 39 14.48 -2.09 -11.94
N ARG A 40 14.24 -3.39 -11.71
CA ARG A 40 14.72 -4.07 -10.51
C ARG A 40 16.24 -4.08 -10.39
N ALA A 41 16.95 -4.35 -11.48
CA ALA A 41 18.42 -4.33 -11.49
C ALA A 41 18.96 -2.93 -11.17
N MET A 42 18.39 -1.88 -11.79
CA MET A 42 18.75 -0.49 -11.53
C MET A 42 18.53 -0.11 -10.07
N ALA A 43 17.39 -0.49 -9.48
CA ALA A 43 17.12 -0.24 -8.06
C ALA A 43 18.12 -0.97 -7.14
N HIS A 44 18.54 -2.18 -7.49
CA HIS A 44 19.60 -2.88 -6.74
C HIS A 44 20.96 -2.19 -6.87
N SER A 45 21.36 -1.78 -8.07
CA SER A 45 22.62 -1.07 -8.27
C SER A 45 22.67 0.27 -7.53
N ALA A 46 21.59 1.05 -7.55
CA ALA A 46 21.52 2.31 -6.82
C ALA A 46 21.67 2.10 -5.30
N ARG A 47 21.05 1.04 -4.75
CA ARG A 47 21.21 0.64 -3.34
C ARG A 47 22.63 0.26 -3.00
N ASP A 48 23.28 -0.50 -3.88
CA ASP A 48 24.66 -0.93 -3.68
C ASP A 48 25.61 0.28 -3.67
N GLU A 49 25.40 1.26 -4.57
CA GLU A 49 26.17 2.51 -4.63
C GLU A 49 25.95 3.38 -3.38
N LEU A 50 24.70 3.54 -2.93
CA LEU A 50 24.37 4.26 -1.69
C LEU A 50 24.99 3.59 -0.44
N ARG A 51 25.01 2.26 -0.39
CA ARG A 51 25.67 1.51 0.70
C ARG A 51 27.17 1.75 0.72
N ASP A 52 27.80 1.76 -0.45
CA ASP A 52 29.25 1.89 -0.58
C ASP A 52 29.72 3.33 -0.26
N GLU A 53 28.92 4.35 -0.57
CA GLU A 53 29.26 5.76 -0.31
C GLU A 53 28.85 6.29 1.07
N LEU A 54 27.66 5.93 1.56
CA LEU A 54 27.10 6.50 2.80
C LEU A 54 27.23 5.57 4.02
N GLY A 55 27.75 4.36 3.80
CA GLY A 55 27.93 3.36 4.84
C GLY A 55 26.67 2.52 5.11
N PRO A 56 26.82 1.42 5.88
CA PRO A 56 25.79 0.41 6.05
C PRO A 56 24.51 0.90 6.78
N GLU A 57 24.52 2.07 7.41
CA GLU A 57 23.35 2.62 8.12
C GLU A 57 22.22 3.09 7.18
N PHE A 58 22.51 3.37 5.90
CA PHE A 58 21.48 3.77 4.91
C PHE A 58 21.03 2.62 4.01
N ALA A 59 21.70 1.46 4.08
CA ALA A 59 21.41 0.29 3.25
C ALA A 59 20.06 -0.38 3.57
N ASP A 60 19.55 -0.17 4.79
CA ASP A 60 18.29 -0.76 5.25
C ASP A 60 17.04 0.08 4.93
N LEU A 61 17.21 1.31 4.41
CA LEU A 61 16.11 2.25 4.17
C LEU A 61 15.21 1.90 2.97
N GLU A 62 15.49 0.86 2.20
CA GLU A 62 14.96 0.82 0.82
C GLU A 62 14.08 -0.36 0.39
N LEU A 63 13.76 -1.38 1.22
CA LEU A 63 12.80 -2.42 0.76
C LEU A 63 11.80 -2.95 1.78
N ARG A 64 12.13 -3.10 3.07
CA ARG A 64 11.16 -3.64 4.05
C ARG A 64 10.02 -2.67 4.35
N ASP A 65 10.27 -1.38 4.16
CA ASP A 65 9.25 -0.33 4.27
C ASP A 65 8.54 -0.04 2.95
N LEU A 66 8.94 -0.69 1.84
CA LEU A 66 8.32 -0.53 0.52
C LEU A 66 7.67 -1.84 0.01
N ASP A 67 7.40 -2.81 0.89
CA ASP A 67 6.50 -3.91 0.57
C ASP A 67 5.06 -3.40 0.75
N PRO A 68 4.26 -3.24 -0.32
CA PRO A 68 2.92 -2.68 -0.22
C PRO A 68 2.04 -3.50 0.72
N ARG A 69 2.27 -4.81 0.87
CA ARG A 69 1.54 -5.64 1.83
C ARG A 69 1.96 -5.34 3.27
N ALA A 70 3.24 -5.05 3.51
CA ALA A 70 3.72 -4.68 4.84
C ALA A 70 3.23 -3.28 5.24
N ILE A 71 3.24 -2.31 4.32
CA ILE A 71 2.69 -0.95 4.53
C ILE A 71 1.20 -1.03 4.83
N VAL A 72 0.42 -1.72 3.99
CA VAL A 72 -1.03 -1.86 4.19
C VAL A 72 -1.33 -2.60 5.49
N ARG A 73 -0.57 -3.65 5.82
CA ARG A 73 -0.74 -4.36 7.09
C ARG A 73 -0.44 -3.45 8.29
N ARG A 74 0.61 -2.64 8.24
CA ARG A 74 0.92 -1.66 9.31
C ARG A 74 -0.20 -0.64 9.46
N HIS A 75 -0.68 -0.04 8.36
CA HIS A 75 -1.78 0.93 8.39
C HIS A 75 -3.11 0.33 8.86
N ILE A 76 -3.41 -0.93 8.54
CA ILE A 76 -4.60 -1.63 9.05
C ILE A 76 -4.48 -1.86 10.56
N ILE A 77 -3.33 -2.33 11.04
CA ILE A 77 -3.09 -2.58 12.47
C ILE A 77 -3.16 -1.25 13.25
N GLU A 78 -2.51 -0.20 12.76
CA GLU A 78 -2.53 1.14 13.37
C GLU A 78 -3.95 1.73 13.41
N ALA A 79 -4.73 1.58 12.34
CA ALA A 79 -6.13 2.03 12.33
C ALA A 79 -7.02 1.24 13.33
N MET A 80 -6.76 -0.04 13.53
CA MET A 80 -7.45 -0.84 14.56
C MET A 80 -7.02 -0.44 15.97
N GLU A 81 -5.73 -0.20 16.19
CA GLU A 81 -5.20 0.26 17.47
C GLU A 81 -5.71 1.68 17.83
N ASP A 82 -5.88 2.57 16.85
CA ASP A 82 -6.47 3.90 17.03
C ASP A 82 -7.98 3.82 17.33
N GLU A 83 -8.71 2.87 16.74
CA GLU A 83 -10.11 2.59 17.12
C GLU A 83 -10.23 2.11 18.57
N ASP A 84 -9.32 1.23 19.00
CA ASP A 84 -9.25 0.75 20.39
C ASP A 84 -8.72 1.81 21.37
N ARG A 85 -7.95 2.79 20.89
CA ARG A 85 -7.35 3.88 21.69
C ARG A 85 -8.19 5.15 21.74
N ARG A 86 -9.31 5.24 21.00
CA ARG A 86 -10.30 6.28 21.28
C ARG A 86 -10.74 6.10 22.73
N PRO A 87 -10.43 7.04 23.65
CA PRO A 87 -11.10 7.00 24.95
C PRO A 87 -12.59 6.99 24.63
N ALA A 88 -13.31 6.03 25.21
CA ALA A 88 -14.75 5.90 25.05
C ALA A 88 -15.34 7.30 24.97
N ALA A 89 -15.93 7.63 23.82
CA ALA A 89 -16.40 8.97 23.51
C ALA A 89 -17.06 9.56 24.75
N GLU A 90 -16.67 10.78 25.15
CA GLU A 90 -17.27 11.47 26.29
C GLU A 90 -18.77 11.22 26.25
N PRO A 91 -19.38 10.75 27.35
CA PRO A 91 -20.77 10.36 27.35
C PRO A 91 -21.57 11.53 26.80
N VAL A 92 -22.23 11.32 25.65
CA VAL A 92 -23.12 12.31 25.06
C VAL A 92 -24.09 12.69 26.16
N LEU A 93 -24.02 13.95 26.62
CA LEU A 93 -24.80 14.44 27.74
C LEU A 93 -26.25 14.02 27.56
N ALA A 94 -26.83 13.33 28.55
CA ALA A 94 -28.21 12.91 28.49
C ALA A 94 -29.12 14.14 28.31
N GLU A 95 -30.22 13.97 27.58
CA GLU A 95 -31.13 15.07 27.25
C GLU A 95 -31.64 15.76 28.53
N GLY A 96 -31.16 16.98 28.79
CA GLY A 96 -31.44 17.75 30.02
C GLY A 96 -30.25 17.97 30.96
N GLN A 97 -29.07 17.38 30.69
CA GLN A 97 -27.85 17.70 31.43
C GLN A 97 -27.27 19.03 30.94
N LEU A 98 -27.17 20.03 31.82
CA LEU A 98 -26.52 21.30 31.49
C LEU A 98 -25.00 21.09 31.39
N PRO A 99 -24.35 21.59 30.33
CA PRO A 99 -22.90 21.50 30.23
C PRO A 99 -22.24 22.22 31.41
N PRO A 100 -21.10 21.71 31.92
CA PRO A 100 -20.38 22.36 32.99
C PRO A 100 -19.97 23.77 32.52
N TYR A 101 -20.37 24.80 33.26
CA TYR A 101 -19.94 26.17 33.01
C TYR A 101 -18.92 26.59 34.08
N ASP A 102 -17.86 27.25 33.62
CA ASP A 102 -16.80 27.77 34.47
C ASP A 102 -17.17 29.18 34.95
N VAL A 103 -17.25 29.37 36.27
CA VAL A 103 -17.61 30.64 36.91
C VAL A 103 -16.41 31.54 37.15
N ASP A 104 -15.19 31.05 36.94
CA ASP A 104 -13.95 31.80 37.15
C ASP A 104 -13.51 32.59 35.90
N ALA A 105 -14.27 32.48 34.81
CA ALA A 105 -14.08 33.31 33.62
C ALA A 105 -14.68 34.72 33.84
N THR A 106 -13.93 35.63 34.47
CA THR A 106 -14.19 37.09 34.48
C THR A 106 -12.90 37.88 34.37
#